data_AF-A0A1X0T214-F1
#
_entry.id   AF-A0A1X0T214-F1
#
_cell.length_a   1.000
_cell.length_b   1.000
_cell.length_c   1.000
_cell.angle_alpha   90.00
_cell.angle_beta   90.00
_cell.angle_gamma   90.00
#
_symmetry.space_group_name_H-M   'P 1'
#
loop_
_entity.id
_entity.type
_entity.pdbx_description
1 polymer ?
#
loop_
_entity_poly.entity_id
_entity_poly.type
_entity_poly.pdbx_seq_one_letter_code
_entity_poly.pdbx_strand_id
1 'polypeptide(L)' 'MMLDYLDRFGTAERCGGSERIFFDKASRRRLAKHMGGDAALRSVERWLGIYAVVGDNGNIVTVGHRTRRHRLS' A
#
# COMPACT_ATOMS: atom_id res chain seq x y z
N MET A 1 -8.43 8.78 -2.02
CA MET A 1 -8.09 8.34 -3.40
C MET A 1 -6.94 7.33 -3.48
N MET A 2 -5.74 7.53 -2.91
CA MET A 2 -4.72 6.44 -2.85
C MET A 2 -4.76 5.66 -1.53
N LEU A 3 -5.07 6.32 -0.42
CA LEU A 3 -5.26 5.68 0.88
C LEU A 3 -6.45 4.71 0.87
N ASP A 4 -7.57 5.06 0.23
CA ASP A 4 -8.71 4.14 0.10
C ASP A 4 -8.34 2.88 -0.70
N TYR A 5 -7.49 3.02 -1.73
CA TYR A 5 -6.99 1.86 -2.45
C TYR A 5 -5.99 1.05 -1.63
N LEU A 6 -5.21 1.71 -0.77
CA LEU A 6 -4.29 1.05 0.13
C LEU A 6 -5.04 0.25 1.19
N ASP A 7 -6.07 0.84 1.78
CA ASP A 7 -6.97 0.21 2.74
C ASP A 7 -7.71 -0.99 2.11
N ARG A 8 -8.27 -0.80 0.91
CA ARG A 8 -9.11 -1.82 0.26
C ARG A 8 -8.33 -2.93 -0.44
N PHE A 9 -7.16 -2.64 -1.01
CA PHE A 9 -6.41 -3.58 -1.84
C PHE A 9 -5.01 -3.87 -1.34
N GLY A 10 -4.47 -3.11 -0.38
CA GLY A 10 -3.14 -3.31 0.16
C GLY A 10 -2.99 -4.63 0.91
N THR A 11 -1.75 -4.89 1.29
CA THR A 11 -1.37 -6.00 2.16
C THR A 11 -1.01 -5.40 3.51
N ALA A 12 -1.62 -5.94 4.57
CA ALA A 12 -1.32 -5.59 5.95
C ALA A 12 -0.23 -6.52 6.50
N GLU A 13 0.77 -5.94 7.15
CA GLU A 13 1.84 -6.64 7.86
C GLU A 13 1.89 -6.11 9.30
N ARG A 14 1.82 -7.02 10.27
CA ARG A 14 1.84 -6.65 11.67
C ARG A 14 3.23 -6.19 12.11
N CYS A 15 3.30 -5.04 12.79
CA CYS A 15 4.53 -4.42 13.28
C CYS A 15 4.26 -3.78 14.66
N GLY A 16 4.54 -4.51 15.76
CA GLY A 16 4.57 -3.98 17.14
C GLY A 16 3.48 -2.97 17.51
N GLY A 17 2.25 -3.41 17.78
CA GLY A 17 1.12 -2.53 18.15
C GLY A 17 0.55 -1.69 17.00
N SER A 18 0.98 -1.97 15.77
CA SER A 18 0.47 -1.33 14.55
C SER A 18 0.46 -2.29 13.37
N GLU A 19 -0.21 -1.90 12.29
CA GLU A 19 -0.21 -2.57 11.01
C GLU A 19 0.40 -1.66 9.96
N ARG A 20 1.33 -2.20 9.18
CA ARG A 20 1.83 -1.54 7.98
C ARG A 20 1.03 -2.02 6.79
N ILE A 21 0.39 -1.12 6.07
CA ILE A 21 -0.35 -1.42 4.84
C ILE A 21 0.44 -0.90 3.63
N PHE A 22 0.67 -1.74 2.63
CA PHE A 22 1.46 -1.41 1.43
C PHE A 22 1.00 -2.16 0.19
N PHE A 23 1.48 -1.73 -1.00
CA PHE A 23 1.23 -2.43 -2.27
C PHE A 23 2.35 -3.41 -2.64
N ASP A 24 2.18 -4.69 -2.34
CA ASP A 24 2.95 -5.81 -2.88
C ASP A 24 2.51 -6.24 -4.31
N LYS A 25 3.06 -7.35 -4.82
CA LYS A 25 2.71 -7.85 -6.16
C LYS A 25 1.26 -8.32 -6.26
N ALA A 26 0.70 -8.92 -5.20
CA ALA A 26 -0.64 -9.49 -5.21
C ALA A 26 -1.72 -8.39 -5.12
N SER A 27 -1.56 -7.45 -4.20
CA SER A 27 -2.36 -6.23 -4.06
C SER A 27 -2.39 -5.41 -5.35
N ARG A 28 -1.25 -5.20 -6.01
CA ARG A 28 -1.19 -4.51 -7.31
C ARG A 28 -2.00 -5.22 -8.39
N ARG A 29 -1.97 -6.56 -8.44
CA ARG A 29 -2.78 -7.34 -9.39
C ARG A 29 -4.28 -7.19 -9.12
N ARG A 30 -4.69 -7.15 -7.84
CA ARG A 30 -6.09 -6.90 -7.45
C ARG A 30 -6.52 -5.49 -7.83
N LEU A 31 -5.68 -4.50 -7.57
CA LEU A 31 -5.92 -3.10 -7.94
C LEU A 31 -6.00 -2.93 -9.46
N ALA A 32 -5.11 -3.55 -10.23
CA ALA A 32 -5.16 -3.54 -11.69
C ALA A 32 -6.49 -4.07 -12.20
N LYS A 33 -6.96 -5.21 -11.69
CA LYS A 33 -8.27 -5.77 -12.06
C LYS A 33 -9.41 -4.80 -11.75
N HIS A 34 -9.36 -4.12 -10.61
CA HIS A 34 -10.35 -3.10 -10.24
C HIS A 34 -10.33 -1.88 -11.16
N MET A 35 -9.15 -1.45 -11.60
CA MET A 35 -8.96 -0.27 -12.45
C MET A 35 -9.18 -0.54 -13.95
N GLY A 36 -9.49 -1.78 -14.35
CA GLY A 36 -9.69 -2.14 -15.76
C GLY A 36 -8.43 -2.65 -16.49
N GLY A 37 -7.39 -3.03 -15.75
CA GLY A 37 -6.19 -3.70 -16.26
C GLY A 37 -4.88 -2.95 -15.97
N ASP A 38 -3.77 -3.55 -16.40
CA ASP A 38 -2.42 -3.04 -16.13
C ASP A 38 -2.16 -1.67 -16.78
N ALA A 39 -2.80 -1.39 -17.92
CA ALA A 39 -2.70 -0.09 -18.59
C ALA A 39 -3.21 1.05 -17.70
N ALA A 40 -4.32 0.84 -16.99
CA ALA A 40 -4.86 1.80 -16.04
C ALA A 40 -3.96 1.91 -14.79
N LEU A 41 -3.39 0.81 -14.32
CA LEU A 41 -2.47 0.81 -13.17
C LEU A 41 -1.22 1.67 -13.42
N ARG A 42 -0.70 1.71 -14.66
CA ARG A 42 0.45 2.56 -15.03
C ARG A 42 0.23 4.04 -14.74
N SER A 43 -1.00 4.53 -14.85
CA SER A 43 -1.33 5.94 -14.58
C SER A 43 -1.08 6.35 -13.11
N VAL A 44 -1.10 5.38 -12.19
CA VAL A 44 -0.90 5.58 -10.74
C VAL A 44 0.39 4.95 -10.22
N GLU A 45 1.23 4.40 -11.09
CA GLU A 45 2.40 3.60 -10.70
C GLU A 45 3.36 4.36 -9.77
N ARG A 46 3.56 5.65 -10.01
CA ARG A 46 4.38 6.53 -9.14
C ARG A 46 3.89 6.56 -7.68
N TRP A 47 2.59 6.34 -7.44
CA TRP A 47 1.96 6.38 -6.13
C TRP A 47 1.86 4.99 -5.47
N LEU A 48 2.16 3.91 -6.19
CA LEU A 48 2.17 2.54 -5.63
C LEU A 48 3.35 2.28 -4.69
N GLY A 49 4.24 3.25 -4.54
CA GLY A 49 5.30 3.25 -3.54
C GLY A 49 4.85 3.69 -2.15
N ILE A 50 3.58 4.07 -1.93
CA ILE A 50 3.14 4.49 -0.59
C ILE A 50 2.96 3.31 0.36
N TYR A 51 3.08 3.60 1.66
CA TYR A 51 2.62 2.74 2.74
C TYR A 51 1.96 3.58 3.83
N ALA A 52 1.07 2.95 4.59
CA ALA A 52 0.48 3.51 5.78
C ALA A 52 0.87 2.66 7.00
N VAL A 53 0.96 3.30 8.17
CA VAL A 53 1.01 2.62 9.47
C VAL A 53 -0.28 2.98 10.18
N VAL A 54 -1.01 1.96 10.61
CA VAL A 54 -2.30 2.07 11.29
C VAL A 54 -2.15 1.52 12.69
N GLY A 55 -2.51 2.30 13.70
CA GLY A 55 -2.49 1.86 15.09
C GLY A 55 -3.61 0.87 15.38
N ASP A 56 -3.53 0.17 16.51
CA ASP A 56 -4.58 -0.79 16.94
C ASP A 56 -5.97 -0.18 17.10
N ASN A 57 -6.05 1.14 17.22
CA ASN A 57 -7.29 1.90 17.27
C ASN A 57 -7.87 2.25 15.88
N GLY A 58 -7.27 1.74 14.79
CA GLY A 58 -7.70 2.02 13.41
C GLY A 58 -7.27 3.38 12.87
N ASN A 59 -6.57 4.20 13.66
CA ASN A 59 -6.10 5.51 13.20
C ASN A 59 -4.81 5.38 12.38
N ILE A 60 -4.74 6.12 11.27
CA ILE A 60 -3.51 6.25 10.49
C ILE A 60 -2.50 7.05 11.31
N VAL A 61 -1.42 6.40 11.72
CA VAL A 61 -0.30 6.99 12.45
C VAL A 61 0.67 7.67 11.49
N THR A 62 0.93 7.05 10.33
CA THR A 62 1.90 7.54 9.35
C THR A 62 1.48 7.19 7.93
N VAL A 63 1.69 8.11 6.98
CA VAL A 63 1.70 7.81 5.54
C VAL A 63 3.06 8.21 4.99
N GLY A 64 3.71 7.33 4.25
CA GLY A 64 5.04 7.56 3.71
C GLY A 64 5.20 7.06 2.28
N HIS A 65 6.14 7.64 1.54
CA HIS A 65 6.61 7.10 0.27
C HIS A 65 7.81 6.19 0.51
N ARG A 66 7.73 4.94 0.05
CA ARG A 66 8.83 3.99 0.03
C ARG A 66 9.77 4.33 -1.12
N THR A 67 10.71 5.23 -0.87
CA THR A 67 11.73 5.66 -1.85
C THR A 67 12.89 4.68 -1.97
N ARG A 68 13.08 3.75 -1.01
CA ARG A 68 14.06 2.67 -1.08
C ARG A 68 13.51 1.35 -0.53
N ARG A 69 13.94 0.23 -1.13
CA ARG A 69 13.72 -1.12 -0.59
C ARG A 69 14.71 -1.29 0.57
N HIS A 70 14.26 -1.21 1.83
CA HIS A 70 15.08 -1.61 2.96
C HIS A 70 15.49 -3.08 2.77
N ARG A 71 16.75 -3.30 2.44
CA ARG A 71 17.39 -4.61 2.52
C ARG A 71 17.76 -4.74 3.98
N LEU A 72 17.09 -5.63 4.72
CA LEU A 72 17.60 -6.06 6.02
C LEU A 72 18.94 -6.75 5.75
N SER A 73 20.01 -6.13 6.25
CA SER A 73 21.36 -6.72 6.35
C SER A 73 21.41 -7.67 7.53
#